data_AF-A0A840WJX8-F1
#
_entry.id   AF-A0A840WJX8-F1
#
_cell.length_a   1.000
_cell.length_b   1.000
_cell.length_c   1.000
_cell.angle_alpha   90.00
_cell.angle_beta   90.00
_cell.angle_gamma   90.00
#
_symmetry.space_group_name_H-M   'P 1'
#
loop_
_entity.id
_entity.type
_entity.pdbx_description
1 polymer ?
#
loop_
_entity_poly.entity_id
_entity_poly.type
_entity_poly.pdbx_seq_one_letter_code
_entity_poly.pdbx_strand_id
1 'polypeptide(L)'
;MGHRHPSKLKNPEVSHARARWLLRAELAGCDACRAEGDQDALSDLASGGVFDSLITGFVLSRVQQWHSPSRPSQYPATVYRIAPIHERDFWRPPTQHCMRVCTVTGSGGNGVDTVPALRELRLMSTEDRTLVLDDIIDGLAETEG
;
A
#
# COMPACT_ATOMS: atom_id res chain seq x y z
N MET A 1 6.96 -7.97 26.95
CA MET A 1 7.39 -6.57 27.17
C MET A 1 6.63 -5.70 26.19
N GLY A 2 6.13 -4.53 26.60
CA GLY A 2 5.39 -3.64 25.69
C GLY A 2 6.36 -2.90 24.77
N HIS A 3 6.32 -3.19 23.47
CA HIS A 3 7.05 -2.43 22.46
C HIS A 3 6.37 -1.06 22.30
N ARG A 4 7.13 0.05 22.34
CA ARG A 4 6.59 1.41 22.22
C ARG A 4 6.52 1.77 20.74
N HIS A 5 5.31 2.00 20.24
CA HIS A 5 5.07 2.48 18.89
C HIS A 5 4.39 3.86 18.91
N PRO A 6 4.48 4.66 17.83
CA PRO A 6 3.74 5.91 17.70
C PRO A 6 2.24 5.71 17.99
N SER A 7 1.60 6.64 18.66
CA SER A 7 0.18 6.49 19.03
C SER A 7 -0.78 6.81 17.89
N LYS A 8 -0.35 7.59 16.90
CA LYS A 8 -1.16 8.09 15.78
C LYS A 8 -0.40 7.93 14.46
N LEU A 9 -1.16 7.63 13.41
CA LEU A 9 -0.74 7.69 12.01
C LEU A 9 -1.50 8.84 11.35
N LYS A 10 -0.87 9.54 10.42
CA LYS A 10 -1.43 10.62 9.61
C LYS A 10 -2.39 10.07 8.55
N ASN A 11 -2.09 8.90 7.97
CA ASN A 11 -2.87 8.29 6.89
C ASN A 11 -4.18 7.65 7.44
N PRO A 12 -5.36 8.21 7.09
CA PRO A 12 -6.64 7.65 7.50
C PRO A 12 -7.08 6.46 6.64
N GLU A 13 -6.51 6.30 5.44
CA GLU A 13 -6.92 5.33 4.44
C GLU A 13 -6.43 3.91 4.78
N VAL A 14 -5.40 3.78 5.62
CA VAL A 14 -5.07 2.51 6.28
C VAL A 14 -6.07 2.30 7.43
N SER A 15 -7.21 1.67 7.11
CA SER A 15 -8.34 1.49 8.02
C SER A 15 -8.24 0.26 8.93
N HIS A 16 -7.55 -0.81 8.49
CA HIS A 16 -7.48 -2.06 9.25
C HIS A 16 -6.56 -1.92 10.47
N ALA A 17 -7.05 -2.24 11.66
CA ALA A 17 -6.31 -2.03 12.92
C ALA A 17 -4.94 -2.73 12.94
N ARG A 18 -4.84 -3.93 12.35
CA ARG A 18 -3.58 -4.66 12.26
C ARG A 18 -2.61 -4.08 11.24
N ALA A 19 -3.10 -3.58 10.11
CA ALA A 19 -2.29 -2.86 9.13
C ALA A 19 -1.70 -1.58 9.74
N ARG A 20 -2.51 -0.83 10.50
CA ARG A 20 -2.07 0.33 11.27
C ARG A 20 -1.06 -0.02 12.36
N TRP A 21 -1.19 -1.20 12.98
CA TRP A 21 -0.20 -1.66 13.95
C TRP A 21 1.13 -1.98 13.27
N LEU A 22 1.10 -2.64 12.12
CA LEU A 22 2.29 -2.95 11.33
C LEU A 22 3.04 -1.69 10.89
N LEU A 23 2.33 -0.70 10.33
CA LEU A 23 2.95 0.57 9.92
C LEU A 23 3.57 1.32 11.11
N ARG A 24 2.95 1.24 12.30
CA ARG A 24 3.53 1.80 13.52
C ARG A 24 4.78 1.05 14.00
N ALA A 25 4.85 -0.26 13.77
CA ALA A 25 6.05 -1.05 14.08
C ALA A 25 7.22 -0.68 13.15
N GLU A 26 6.93 -0.49 11.86
CA GLU A 26 7.90 0.03 10.87
C GLU A 26 8.45 1.39 11.31
N LEU A 27 7.57 2.37 11.58
CA LEU A 27 7.98 3.71 12.01
C LEU A 27 8.75 3.73 13.34
N ALA A 28 8.59 2.70 14.17
CA ALA A 28 9.33 2.55 15.41
C ALA A 28 10.68 1.83 15.23
N GLY A 29 10.98 1.30 14.04
CA GLY A 29 12.14 0.45 13.79
C GLY A 29 12.10 -0.84 14.62
N CYS A 30 10.92 -1.41 14.86
CA CYS A 30 10.76 -2.58 15.71
C CYS A 30 10.67 -3.88 14.90
N ASP A 31 11.82 -4.50 14.61
CA ASP A 31 11.95 -5.69 13.76
C ASP A 31 11.05 -6.86 14.18
N ALA A 32 10.93 -7.12 15.48
CA ALA A 32 10.09 -8.21 15.99
C ALA A 32 8.61 -8.00 15.65
N CYS A 33 8.10 -6.78 15.88
CA CYS A 33 6.73 -6.44 15.56
C CYS A 33 6.51 -6.30 14.05
N ARG A 34 7.54 -5.86 13.31
CA ARG A 34 7.53 -5.81 11.85
C ARG A 34 7.34 -7.20 11.27
N ALA A 35 8.18 -8.16 11.66
CA ALA A 35 8.13 -9.54 11.19
C ALA A 35 6.80 -10.23 11.52
N GLU A 36 6.24 -9.99 12.71
CA GLU A 36 4.92 -10.50 13.09
C GLU A 36 3.82 -9.92 12.21
N GLY A 37 3.83 -8.61 11.97
CA GLY A 37 2.83 -7.98 11.11
C GLY A 37 2.99 -8.34 9.64
N ASP A 38 4.21 -8.60 9.16
CA ASP A 38 4.45 -9.14 7.83
C ASP A 38 3.77 -10.48 7.63
N GLN A 39 3.94 -11.39 8.58
CA GLN A 39 3.27 -12.70 8.53
C GLN A 39 1.74 -12.57 8.47
N ASP A 40 1.18 -11.67 9.26
CA ASP A 40 -0.26 -11.40 9.24
C ASP A 40 -0.72 -10.78 7.91
N ALA A 41 0.02 -9.81 7.38
CA ALA A 41 -0.31 -9.20 6.09
C ALA A 41 -0.23 -10.23 4.95
N LEU A 42 0.83 -11.03 4.90
CA LEU A 42 1.06 -12.03 3.85
C LEU A 42 0.05 -13.20 3.90
N SER A 43 -0.53 -13.46 5.07
CA SER A 43 -1.56 -14.49 5.27
C SER A 43 -2.99 -13.98 5.06
N ASP A 44 -3.23 -12.67 5.19
CA ASP A 44 -4.54 -12.05 4.99
C ASP A 44 -4.62 -11.18 3.73
N LEU A 45 -4.87 -11.87 2.61
CA LEU A 45 -5.11 -11.29 1.28
C LEU A 45 -6.61 -11.16 0.97
N ALA A 46 -7.49 -11.22 1.96
CA ALA A 46 -8.92 -11.03 1.75
C ALA A 46 -9.25 -9.56 1.42
N SER A 47 -10.37 -9.32 0.73
CA SER A 47 -10.87 -7.94 0.62
C SER A 47 -11.32 -7.46 1.99
N GLY A 48 -10.95 -6.24 2.36
CA GLY A 48 -11.07 -5.69 3.71
C GLY A 48 -10.03 -6.22 4.70
N GLY A 49 -9.12 -7.10 4.26
CA GLY A 49 -8.07 -7.69 5.08
C GLY A 49 -6.88 -6.76 5.31
N VAL A 50 -5.86 -7.27 6.01
CA VAL A 50 -4.65 -6.53 6.35
C VAL A 50 -3.95 -6.00 5.10
N PHE A 51 -3.65 -6.85 4.12
CA PHE A 51 -2.91 -6.46 2.93
C PHE A 51 -3.72 -5.47 2.06
N ASP A 52 -5.03 -5.71 1.92
CA ASP A 52 -5.93 -4.83 1.18
C ASP A 52 -5.93 -3.41 1.76
N SER A 53 -6.00 -3.29 3.09
CA SER A 53 -5.93 -2.00 3.76
C SER A 53 -4.60 -1.28 3.55
N LEU A 54 -3.48 -2.01 3.44
CA LEU A 54 -2.17 -1.42 3.18
C LEU A 54 -2.07 -0.92 1.73
N ILE A 55 -2.46 -1.73 0.74
CA ILE A 55 -2.50 -1.31 -0.68
C ILE A 55 -3.40 -0.10 -0.83
N THR A 56 -4.59 -0.14 -0.23
CA THR A 56 -5.57 0.96 -0.33
C THR A 56 -4.97 2.25 0.20
N GLY A 57 -4.37 2.21 1.40
CA GLY A 57 -3.76 3.39 2.00
C GLY A 57 -2.55 3.91 1.22
N PHE A 58 -1.74 3.02 0.65
CA PHE A 58 -0.60 3.38 -0.19
C PHE A 58 -1.03 4.05 -1.49
N VAL A 59 -2.00 3.45 -2.19
CA VAL A 59 -2.46 3.97 -3.48
C VAL A 59 -3.10 5.34 -3.30
N LEU A 60 -3.99 5.49 -2.31
CA LEU A 60 -4.69 6.76 -2.10
C LEU A 60 -3.74 7.87 -1.62
N SER A 61 -2.74 7.57 -0.79
CA SER A 61 -1.74 8.57 -0.39
C SER A 61 -0.89 9.03 -1.58
N ARG A 62 -0.43 8.10 -2.41
CA ARG A 62 0.36 8.40 -3.60
C ARG A 62 -0.44 9.19 -4.64
N VAL A 63 -1.69 8.81 -4.90
CA VAL A 63 -2.59 9.53 -5.82
C VAL A 63 -2.77 10.99 -5.39
N GLN A 64 -2.91 11.25 -4.09
CA GLN A 64 -3.00 12.63 -3.57
C GLN A 64 -1.71 13.41 -3.82
N GLN A 65 -0.54 12.79 -3.66
CA GLN A 65 0.76 13.44 -3.94
C GLN A 65 0.98 13.70 -5.44
N TRP A 66 0.50 12.81 -6.30
CA TRP A 66 0.64 12.96 -7.75
C TRP A 66 -0.41 13.89 -8.37
N HIS A 67 -1.44 14.29 -7.59
CA HIS A 67 -2.49 15.16 -8.08
C HIS A 67 -1.91 16.51 -8.53
N SER A 68 -2.09 16.81 -9.82
CA SER A 68 -1.70 18.09 -10.42
C SER A 68 -2.93 18.83 -10.92
N PRO A 69 -3.30 20.00 -10.34
CA PRO A 69 -4.45 20.77 -10.80
C PRO A 69 -4.34 21.21 -12.27
N SER A 70 -3.12 21.38 -12.79
CA SER A 70 -2.87 21.79 -14.17
C SER A 70 -2.94 20.64 -15.17
N ARG A 71 -2.90 19.38 -14.69
CA ARG A 71 -2.98 18.15 -15.49
C ARG A 71 -3.77 17.10 -14.71
N PRO A 72 -5.10 17.26 -14.58
CA PRO A 72 -5.90 16.34 -13.80
C PRO A 72 -5.91 14.95 -14.46
N SER A 73 -5.68 13.91 -13.66
CA SER A 73 -5.87 12.53 -14.09
C SER A 73 -7.34 12.26 -14.42
N GLN A 74 -7.58 11.47 -15.46
CA GLN A 74 -8.91 10.97 -15.79
C GLN A 74 -9.10 9.56 -15.22
N TYR A 75 -10.13 9.40 -14.39
CA TYR A 75 -10.51 8.13 -13.77
C TYR A 75 -11.72 7.50 -14.50
N PRO A 76 -11.81 6.15 -14.56
CA PRO A 76 -10.93 5.19 -13.90
C PRO A 76 -9.55 5.07 -14.56
N ALA A 77 -8.53 4.80 -13.74
CA ALA A 77 -7.16 4.66 -14.20
C ALA A 77 -6.41 3.62 -13.39
N THR A 78 -5.59 2.79 -14.03
CA THR A 78 -4.68 1.93 -13.27
C THR A 78 -3.62 2.78 -12.58
N VAL A 79 -3.19 2.36 -11.39
CA VAL A 79 -2.18 3.08 -10.60
C VAL A 79 -0.90 3.29 -11.43
N TYR A 80 -0.47 2.24 -12.12
CA TYR A 80 0.70 2.29 -13.01
C TYR A 80 0.57 3.29 -14.16
N ARG A 81 -0.63 3.61 -14.63
CA ARG A 81 -0.82 4.58 -15.73
C ARG A 81 -0.65 6.02 -15.25
N ILE A 82 -1.04 6.31 -14.02
CA ILE A 82 -1.05 7.67 -13.46
C ILE A 82 0.17 7.98 -12.60
N ALA A 83 0.90 6.95 -12.17
CA ALA A 83 2.14 7.10 -11.43
C ALA A 83 3.22 7.81 -12.28
N PRO A 84 3.95 8.78 -11.70
CA PRO A 84 5.15 9.34 -12.31
C PRO A 84 6.16 8.26 -12.73
N ILE A 85 6.97 8.53 -13.75
CA ILE A 85 7.98 7.56 -14.23
C ILE A 85 8.93 7.13 -13.11
N HIS A 86 9.45 8.08 -12.33
CA HIS A 86 10.42 7.79 -11.27
C HIS A 86 9.86 6.89 -10.15
N GLU A 87 8.58 7.03 -9.81
CA GLU A 87 7.90 6.15 -8.83
C GLU A 87 7.81 4.73 -9.36
N ARG A 88 7.43 4.58 -10.64
CA ARG A 88 7.31 3.26 -11.28
C ARG A 88 8.65 2.53 -11.39
N ASP A 89 9.71 3.27 -11.67
CA ASP A 89 11.06 2.72 -11.79
C ASP A 89 11.63 2.28 -10.44
N PHE A 90 11.13 2.86 -9.33
CA PHE A 90 11.53 2.48 -7.98
C PHE A 90 10.86 1.19 -7.50
N TRP A 91 9.61 0.95 -7.93
CA TRP A 91 8.88 -0.26 -7.57
C TRP A 91 9.51 -1.52 -8.16
N ARG A 92 9.56 -2.56 -7.34
CA ARG A 92 10.00 -3.88 -7.77
C ARG A 92 9.01 -4.45 -8.80
N PRO A 93 9.44 -5.36 -9.70
CA PRO A 93 8.57 -5.88 -10.76
C PRO A 93 7.24 -6.48 -10.29
N PRO A 94 7.17 -7.24 -9.17
CA PRO A 94 5.89 -7.72 -8.64
C PRO A 94 4.94 -6.59 -8.23
N THR A 95 5.47 -5.51 -7.65
CA THR A 95 4.70 -4.33 -7.26
C THR A 95 4.15 -3.62 -8.49
N GLN A 96 4.98 -3.44 -9.53
CA GLN A 96 4.53 -2.88 -10.80
C GLN A 96 3.38 -3.70 -11.41
N HIS A 97 3.46 -5.03 -11.35
CA HIS A 97 2.41 -5.91 -11.84
C HIS A 97 1.08 -5.69 -11.08
N CYS A 98 1.12 -5.66 -9.75
CA CYS A 98 -0.04 -5.32 -8.92
C CYS A 98 -0.62 -3.93 -9.27
N MET A 99 0.24 -2.92 -9.47
CA MET A 99 -0.19 -1.55 -9.80
C MET A 99 -0.75 -1.41 -11.22
N ARG A 100 -0.49 -2.36 -12.12
CA ARG A 100 -1.10 -2.39 -13.46
C ARG A 100 -2.54 -2.86 -13.45
N VAL A 101 -2.94 -3.64 -12.44
CA VAL A 101 -4.31 -4.17 -12.31
C VAL A 101 -5.11 -3.48 -11.21
N CYS A 102 -4.45 -2.79 -10.28
CA CYS A 102 -5.09 -1.92 -9.29
C CYS A 102 -5.63 -0.65 -9.96
N THR A 103 -6.92 -0.33 -9.75
CA THR A 103 -7.60 0.76 -10.45
C THR A 103 -8.08 1.84 -9.49
N VAL A 104 -7.67 3.08 -9.72
CA VAL A 104 -8.16 4.26 -9.02
C VAL A 104 -9.46 4.74 -9.67
N THR A 105 -10.45 5.03 -8.84
CA THR A 105 -11.82 5.40 -9.22
C THR A 105 -12.27 6.66 -8.48
N GLY A 106 -13.47 7.15 -8.84
CA GLY A 106 -14.04 8.38 -8.30
C GLY A 106 -13.51 9.64 -9.00
N SER A 107 -14.29 10.72 -8.96
CA SER A 107 -14.00 11.97 -9.68
C SER A 107 -12.72 12.67 -9.18
N GLY A 108 -12.30 12.41 -7.95
CA GLY A 108 -11.07 12.94 -7.35
C GLY A 108 -9.98 11.90 -7.09
N GLY A 109 -10.14 10.66 -7.58
CA GLY A 109 -9.21 9.57 -7.24
C GLY A 109 -9.27 9.17 -5.77
N ASN A 110 -10.46 9.22 -5.18
CA ASN A 110 -10.72 8.93 -3.76
C ASN A 110 -11.19 7.49 -3.52
N GLY A 111 -11.27 6.67 -4.57
CA GLY A 111 -11.58 5.25 -4.47
C GLY A 111 -10.50 4.41 -5.15
N VAL A 112 -10.36 3.18 -4.71
CA VAL A 112 -9.44 2.21 -5.30
C VAL A 112 -10.09 0.83 -5.33
N ASP A 113 -9.98 0.18 -6.48
CA ASP A 113 -10.30 -1.23 -6.66
C ASP A 113 -9.01 -2.03 -6.64
N THR A 114 -8.78 -2.69 -5.51
CA THR A 114 -7.63 -3.55 -5.22
C THR A 114 -7.90 -5.01 -5.52
N VAL A 115 -9.15 -5.40 -5.82
CA VAL A 115 -9.55 -6.80 -5.96
C VAL A 115 -8.72 -7.54 -7.03
N PRO A 116 -8.45 -6.95 -8.21
CA PRO A 116 -7.56 -7.59 -9.18
C PRO A 116 -6.14 -7.80 -8.64
N ALA A 117 -5.56 -6.82 -7.94
CA ALA A 117 -4.21 -6.93 -7.37
C ALA A 117 -4.16 -8.01 -6.27
N LEU A 118 -5.18 -8.12 -5.42
CA LEU A 118 -5.27 -9.18 -4.42
C LEU A 118 -5.35 -10.58 -5.05
N ARG A 119 -5.98 -10.71 -6.22
CA ARG A 119 -5.99 -11.98 -6.97
C ARG A 119 -4.60 -12.33 -7.49
N GLU A 120 -3.88 -11.36 -8.06
CA GLU A 120 -2.50 -11.56 -8.50
C GLU A 120 -1.58 -11.95 -7.34
N LEU A 121 -1.68 -11.26 -6.19
CA LEU A 121 -0.90 -11.57 -5.00
C LEU A 121 -1.10 -13.02 -4.52
N ARG A 122 -2.32 -13.56 -4.59
CA ARG A 122 -2.60 -14.96 -4.22
C ARG A 122 -1.94 -15.99 -5.15
N LEU A 123 -1.62 -15.59 -6.38
CA LEU A 123 -0.93 -16.44 -7.35
C LEU A 123 0.59 -16.29 -7.30
N MET A 124 1.09 -15.25 -6.63
CA MET A 124 2.51 -15.00 -6.45
C MET A 124 3.16 -15.95 -5.45
N SER A 125 4.47 -16.13 -5.61
CA SER A 125 5.30 -16.76 -4.59
C SER A 125 5.25 -15.95 -3.28
N THR A 126 5.62 -16.58 -2.16
CA THR A 126 5.75 -15.84 -0.89
C THR A 126 6.84 -14.76 -1.01
N GLU A 127 7.93 -15.04 -1.70
CA GLU A 127 9.01 -14.08 -1.93
C GLU A 127 8.51 -12.83 -2.68
N ASP A 128 7.81 -13.00 -3.79
CA ASP A 128 7.25 -11.87 -4.55
C ASP A 128 6.25 -11.07 -3.73
N ARG A 129 5.40 -11.74 -2.94
CA ARG A 129 4.45 -11.05 -2.06
C ARG A 129 5.16 -10.21 -0.99
N THR A 130 6.25 -10.71 -0.43
CA THR A 130 7.08 -9.95 0.51
C THR A 130 7.67 -8.72 -0.18
N LEU A 131 8.17 -8.85 -1.41
CA LEU A 131 8.68 -7.70 -2.15
C LEU A 131 7.62 -6.61 -2.37
N VAL A 132 6.38 -7.00 -2.66
CA VAL A 132 5.25 -6.05 -2.78
C VAL A 132 4.92 -5.39 -1.45
N LEU A 133 4.91 -6.18 -0.36
CA LEU A 133 4.62 -5.68 0.97
C LEU A 133 5.64 -4.64 1.43
N ASP A 134 6.93 -4.90 1.19
CA ASP A 134 8.02 -3.97 1.50
C ASP A 134 7.83 -2.64 0.77
N ASP A 135 7.66 -2.64 -0.56
CA ASP A 135 7.50 -1.42 -1.36
C ASP A 135 6.30 -0.57 -0.87
N ILE A 136 5.20 -1.25 -0.49
CA ILE A 136 4.00 -0.61 0.04
C ILE A 136 4.27 0.02 1.40
N ILE A 137 4.96 -0.69 2.29
CA ILE A 137 5.22 -0.22 3.65
C ILE A 137 6.24 0.90 3.66
N ASP A 138 7.31 0.79 2.88
CA ASP A 138 8.28 1.87 2.69
C ASP A 138 7.58 3.13 2.18
N GLY A 139 6.74 3.00 1.15
CA GLY A 139 6.02 4.14 0.60
C GLY A 139 4.98 4.74 1.55
N LEU A 140 4.36 3.92 2.41
CA LEU A 140 3.50 4.41 3.48
C LEU A 140 4.31 5.14 4.57
N ALA A 141 5.45 4.58 4.98
CA ALA A 141 6.32 5.14 6.01
C ALA A 141 6.90 6.50 5.59
N GLU A 142 7.30 6.64 4.31
CA GLU A 142 7.73 7.92 3.73
C GLU A 142 6.67 9.03 3.85
N THR A 143 5.38 8.66 3.73
CA THR A 143 4.27 9.62 3.86
C THR A 143 3.96 9.96 5.32
N GLU A 144 4.34 9.09 6.25
CA GLU A 144 4.10 9.24 7.69
C GLU A 144 5.19 10.07 8.40
N GLY A 145 6.43 10.06 7.89
CA GLY A 145 7.52 10.95 8.34
C GLY A 145 7.11 12.42 8.35
#